data_AF-A0A7J3D9R6-F1
#
_entry.id   AF-A0A7J3D9R6-F1
#
_cell.length_a   1.000
_cell.length_b   1.000
_cell.length_c   1.000
_cell.angle_alpha   90.00
_cell.angle_beta   90.00
_cell.angle_gamma   90.00
#
_symmetry.space_group_name_H-M   'P 1'
#
loop_
_entity.id
_entity.type
_entity.pdbx_description
1 polymer ?
#
loop_
_entity_poly.entity_id
_entity_poly.type
_entity_poly.pdbx_seq_one_letter_code
_entity_poly.pdbx_strand_id
1 'polypeptide(L)'
;MFARIANFIAHHYKGIIAAWIIVLIVAVPIAPEVFNIVKYEETEMAPKDIESIIAQEFINQHFPLAGQEGTTIIVLTNENVLNDEMKKTIFRIKNDIFNETHGGRIDGEVRVDTLYDALEIYSTGVLKNINTEYHQTREMVNLTAYAIFGIPTGFRTLWEETNKSCFLVFGIPAMHLATWMQINMTYPLWNVSTVDSVAYNQTKALLMTSLETQELNESERSLAIGWYSTYIIAWNATRGTPLESVPLERASSALPSFENFILYAPLPSDFKTFLLSIYSYFDLTNWHDYHSINAFCKEVYLSQLRSMTSQVPASYVQLFSNYFETFYSLWNASSSEPNDENFRGIVETSVEVLSHAVGGQEGAFITAVYSNIGWNGWNNDSMISLFTATNIAQLASIDLWLVIEV
;
A
#
# COMPACT_ATOMS: atom_id res chain seq x y z
N MET A 1 103.19 -22.47 -22.88
CA MET A 1 102.30 -21.32 -23.19
C MET A 1 102.54 -20.16 -22.23
N PHE A 2 102.42 -20.38 -20.91
CA PHE A 2 102.69 -19.36 -19.88
C PHE A 2 104.09 -18.74 -19.93
N ALA A 3 105.14 -19.51 -20.23
CA ALA A 3 106.50 -18.97 -20.35
C ALA A 3 106.68 -17.96 -21.52
N ARG A 4 105.96 -18.14 -22.64
CA ARG A 4 105.96 -17.19 -23.75
C ARG A 4 105.18 -15.91 -23.41
N ILE A 5 104.06 -16.06 -22.72
CA ILE A 5 103.22 -14.94 -22.25
C ILE A 5 103.97 -14.12 -21.19
N ALA A 6 104.65 -14.79 -20.24
CA ALA A 6 105.45 -14.12 -19.22
C ALA A 6 106.64 -13.35 -19.82
N ASN A 7 107.31 -13.90 -20.84
CA ASN A 7 108.43 -13.21 -21.50
C ASN A 7 107.95 -12.02 -22.35
N PHE A 8 106.77 -12.13 -22.97
CA PHE A 8 106.10 -11.02 -23.67
C PHE A 8 105.67 -9.90 -22.71
N ILE A 9 105.13 -10.27 -21.55
CA ILE A 9 104.78 -9.32 -20.49
C ILE A 9 106.02 -8.63 -19.94
N ALA A 10 107.13 -9.37 -19.74
CA ALA A 10 108.38 -8.80 -19.24
C ALA A 10 109.02 -7.81 -20.23
N HIS A 11 108.94 -8.07 -21.54
CA HIS A 11 109.51 -7.16 -22.56
C HIS A 11 108.63 -5.93 -22.84
N HIS A 12 107.30 -6.02 -22.65
CA HIS A 12 106.35 -4.93 -22.91
C HIS A 12 105.60 -4.45 -21.67
N TYR A 13 106.18 -4.62 -20.47
CA TYR A 13 105.50 -4.38 -19.19
C TYR A 13 104.89 -2.98 -19.07
N LYS A 14 105.56 -1.95 -19.61
CA LYS A 14 105.06 -0.57 -19.60
C LYS A 14 103.75 -0.41 -20.40
N GLY A 15 103.62 -1.08 -21.55
CA GLY A 15 102.42 -1.01 -22.38
C GLY A 15 101.24 -1.76 -21.77
N ILE A 16 101.51 -2.89 -21.13
CA ILE A 16 100.47 -3.70 -20.48
C ILE A 16 99.95 -3.01 -19.22
N ILE A 17 100.83 -2.39 -18.43
CA ILE A 17 100.43 -1.59 -17.28
C ILE A 17 99.59 -0.39 -17.73
N ALA A 18 99.97 0.31 -18.82
CA ALA A 18 99.19 1.40 -19.37
C ALA A 18 97.80 0.95 -19.84
N ALA A 19 97.70 -0.20 -20.52
CA ALA A 19 96.42 -0.77 -20.93
C ALA A 19 95.52 -1.12 -19.72
N TRP A 20 96.09 -1.69 -18.65
CA TRP A 20 95.34 -1.99 -17.43
C TRP A 20 94.88 -0.74 -16.66
N ILE A 21 95.71 0.32 -16.65
CA ILE A 21 95.32 1.61 -16.07
C ILE A 21 94.13 2.19 -16.84
N ILE A 22 94.13 2.10 -18.18
CA ILE A 22 93.01 2.56 -19.01
C ILE A 22 91.74 1.74 -18.71
N VAL A 23 91.84 0.41 -18.62
CA VAL A 23 90.69 -0.46 -18.27
C VAL A 23 90.11 -0.10 -16.89
N LEU A 24 90.98 0.15 -15.91
CA LEU A 24 90.55 0.58 -14.57
C LEU A 24 89.86 1.95 -14.59
N ILE A 25 90.40 2.92 -15.32
CA ILE A 25 89.81 4.26 -15.45
C ILE A 25 88.42 4.18 -16.12
N VAL A 26 88.23 3.29 -17.09
CA VAL A 26 86.92 3.08 -17.75
C VAL A 26 85.94 2.34 -16.84
N ALA A 27 86.40 1.45 -15.97
CA ALA A 27 85.53 0.70 -15.07
C ALA A 27 84.98 1.54 -13.90
N VAL A 28 85.74 2.52 -13.40
CA VAL A 28 85.33 3.39 -12.27
C VAL A 28 83.99 4.13 -12.50
N PRO A 29 83.74 4.79 -13.64
CA PRO A 29 82.46 5.47 -13.88
C PRO A 29 81.27 4.51 -14.09
N ILE A 30 81.51 3.23 -14.37
CA ILE A 30 80.45 2.23 -14.60
C ILE A 30 79.98 1.59 -13.29
N ALA A 31 80.84 1.54 -12.27
CA ALA A 31 80.53 0.93 -10.97
C ALA A 31 79.24 1.49 -10.29
N PRO A 32 78.94 2.80 -10.32
CA PRO A 32 77.71 3.34 -9.73
C PRO A 32 76.43 2.86 -10.42
N GLU A 33 76.45 2.61 -11.73
CA GLU A 33 75.25 2.14 -12.46
C GLU A 33 74.90 0.69 -12.11
N VAL A 34 75.89 -0.13 -11.79
CA VAL A 34 75.67 -1.53 -11.37
C VAL A 34 74.89 -1.60 -10.06
N PHE A 35 75.10 -0.66 -9.13
CA PHE A 35 74.35 -0.62 -7.87
C PHE A 35 72.89 -0.20 -8.02
N ASN A 36 72.52 0.52 -9.10
CA ASN A 36 71.14 0.91 -9.36
C ASN A 36 70.28 -0.20 -9.99
N ILE A 37 70.90 -1.28 -10.49
CA ILE A 37 70.21 -2.38 -11.19
C ILE A 37 70.01 -3.61 -10.29
N VAL A 38 70.65 -3.67 -9.12
CA VAL A 38 70.43 -4.75 -8.15
C VAL A 38 69.15 -4.46 -7.36
N LYS A 39 68.00 -4.81 -7.93
CA LYS A 39 66.76 -4.98 -7.17
C LYS A 39 66.83 -6.33 -6.46
N TYR A 40 66.81 -6.33 -5.14
CA TYR A 40 66.59 -7.54 -4.36
C TYR A 40 65.09 -7.88 -4.40
N GLU A 41 64.62 -8.45 -5.51
CA GLU A 41 63.34 -9.15 -5.53
C GLU A 41 63.58 -10.60 -5.07
N GLU A 42 62.94 -11.02 -3.98
CA GLU A 42 63.08 -12.38 -3.41
C GLU A 42 62.72 -13.48 -4.42
N THR A 43 62.03 -13.15 -5.52
CA THR A 43 61.61 -14.03 -6.59
C THR A 43 62.67 -14.26 -7.68
N GLU A 44 63.71 -13.44 -7.82
CA GLU A 44 64.71 -13.59 -8.90
C GLU A 44 65.77 -14.66 -8.63
N MET A 45 65.88 -15.18 -7.40
CA MET A 45 66.82 -16.28 -7.10
C MET A 45 66.26 -17.68 -7.40
N ALA A 46 64.99 -17.77 -7.82
CA ALA A 46 64.35 -19.04 -8.17
C ALA A 46 64.53 -19.33 -9.69
N PRO A 47 64.94 -20.56 -10.09
CA PRO A 47 65.05 -20.96 -11.49
C PRO A 47 63.78 -20.61 -12.31
N LYS A 48 63.93 -19.98 -13.47
CA LYS A 48 62.79 -19.48 -14.28
C LYS A 48 61.84 -20.58 -14.81
N ASP A 49 62.22 -21.83 -14.66
CA ASP A 49 61.57 -23.04 -15.14
C ASP A 49 60.82 -23.83 -14.07
N ILE A 50 60.70 -23.29 -12.84
CA ILE A 50 59.88 -23.92 -11.81
C ILE A 50 58.40 -23.66 -12.10
N GLU A 51 57.58 -24.70 -11.95
CA GLU A 51 56.14 -24.69 -12.21
C GLU A 51 55.39 -23.54 -11.50
N SER A 52 55.86 -23.12 -10.31
CA SER A 52 55.31 -21.98 -9.58
C SER A 52 55.50 -20.63 -10.29
N ILE A 53 56.63 -20.41 -10.98
CA ILE A 53 56.89 -19.18 -11.75
C ILE A 53 56.05 -19.17 -13.01
N ILE A 54 55.95 -20.32 -13.70
CA ILE A 54 55.08 -20.46 -14.88
C ILE A 54 53.61 -20.25 -14.50
N ALA A 55 53.16 -20.81 -13.36
CA ALA A 55 51.82 -20.60 -12.85
C ALA A 55 51.57 -19.13 -12.48
N GLN A 56 52.52 -18.46 -11.82
CA GLN A 56 52.41 -17.04 -11.49
C GLN A 56 52.38 -16.17 -12.74
N GLU A 57 53.18 -16.47 -13.76
CA GLU A 57 53.20 -15.77 -15.04
C GLU A 57 51.89 -15.98 -15.80
N PHE A 58 51.33 -17.19 -15.76
CA PHE A 58 50.01 -17.49 -16.31
C PHE A 58 48.89 -16.72 -15.59
N ILE A 59 48.94 -16.66 -14.24
CA ILE A 59 48.02 -15.86 -13.42
C ILE A 59 48.14 -14.37 -13.78
N ASN A 60 49.36 -13.83 -13.86
CA ASN A 60 49.59 -12.42 -14.18
C ASN A 60 49.13 -12.05 -15.61
N GLN A 61 49.26 -12.97 -16.58
CA GLN A 61 48.79 -12.76 -17.96
C GLN A 61 47.25 -12.78 -18.07
N HIS A 62 46.56 -13.64 -17.30
CA HIS A 62 45.12 -13.83 -17.41
C HIS A 62 44.31 -13.04 -16.38
N PHE A 63 44.94 -12.62 -15.29
CA PHE A 63 44.38 -11.81 -14.22
C PHE A 63 45.34 -10.66 -13.89
N PRO A 64 45.49 -9.66 -14.78
CA PRO A 64 46.47 -8.58 -14.61
C PRO A 64 46.26 -7.72 -13.35
N LEU A 65 45.08 -7.80 -12.73
CA LEU A 65 44.76 -7.15 -11.45
C LEU A 65 45.09 -8.03 -10.22
N ALA A 66 45.24 -9.35 -10.37
CA ALA A 66 45.44 -10.27 -9.24
C ALA A 66 46.86 -10.23 -8.64
N GLY A 67 47.82 -9.58 -9.32
CA GLY A 67 49.22 -9.49 -8.89
C GLY A 67 49.71 -8.09 -8.53
N GLN A 68 48.87 -7.04 -8.59
CA GLN A 68 49.31 -5.65 -8.41
C GLN A 68 48.69 -4.89 -7.23
N GLU A 69 47.76 -5.48 -6.49
CA GLU A 69 47.22 -4.86 -5.27
C GLU A 69 47.94 -5.43 -4.03
N GLY A 70 48.90 -4.67 -3.49
CA GLY A 70 49.55 -5.03 -2.23
C GLY A 70 48.53 -5.04 -1.10
N THR A 71 48.13 -6.22 -0.64
CA THR A 71 47.17 -6.35 0.47
C THR A 71 47.91 -6.29 1.80
N THR A 72 47.60 -5.30 2.64
CA THR A 72 48.11 -5.22 4.01
C THR A 72 47.00 -5.64 4.97
N ILE A 73 47.23 -6.68 5.78
CA ILE A 73 46.29 -7.14 6.80
C ILE A 73 46.74 -6.60 8.16
N ILE A 74 45.90 -5.79 8.80
CA ILE A 74 46.11 -5.31 10.18
C ILE A 74 45.24 -6.16 11.10
N VAL A 75 45.86 -6.95 11.98
CA VAL A 75 45.15 -7.77 12.96
C VAL A 75 45.15 -7.05 14.31
N LEU A 76 43.96 -6.73 14.81
CA LEU A 76 43.75 -6.16 16.14
C LEU A 76 43.14 -7.22 17.06
N THR A 77 43.65 -7.35 18.27
CA THR A 77 43.22 -8.37 19.23
C THR A 77 42.64 -7.74 20.49
N ASN A 78 41.49 -8.23 20.95
CA ASN A 78 40.85 -7.88 22.23
C ASN A 78 40.01 -9.08 22.70
N GLU A 79 39.71 -9.18 23.99
CA GLU A 79 38.81 -10.20 24.56
C GLU A 79 37.41 -10.16 23.93
N ASN A 80 36.92 -8.96 23.59
CA ASN A 80 35.68 -8.78 22.83
C ASN A 80 35.87 -7.78 21.68
N VAL A 81 36.02 -8.30 20.46
CA VAL A 81 36.21 -7.48 19.25
C VAL A 81 34.97 -6.69 18.81
N LEU A 82 33.79 -6.96 19.42
CA LEU A 82 32.51 -6.29 19.11
C LEU A 82 32.16 -5.16 20.10
N ASN A 83 33.01 -4.88 21.09
CA ASN A 83 32.72 -3.80 22.04
C ASN A 83 32.87 -2.41 21.37
N ASP A 84 32.25 -1.41 21.98
CA ASP A 84 32.18 -0.04 21.43
C ASP A 84 33.58 0.63 21.34
N GLU A 85 34.49 0.27 22.25
CA GLU A 85 35.86 0.78 22.26
C GLU A 85 36.68 0.26 21.06
N MET A 86 36.57 -1.04 20.75
CA MET A 86 37.21 -1.63 19.57
C MET A 86 36.61 -1.07 18.30
N LYS A 87 35.28 -0.94 18.23
CA LYS A 87 34.58 -0.29 17.10
C LYS A 87 35.13 1.11 16.83
N LYS A 88 35.19 1.97 17.85
CA LYS A 88 35.75 3.33 17.74
C LYS A 88 37.21 3.32 17.31
N THR A 89 38.01 2.39 17.83
CA THR A 89 39.42 2.25 17.46
C THR A 89 39.58 1.89 15.98
N ILE A 90 38.80 0.92 15.48
CA ILE A 90 38.82 0.51 14.07
C ILE A 90 38.39 1.67 13.16
N PHE A 91 37.31 2.38 13.51
CA PHE A 91 36.87 3.55 12.74
C PHE A 91 37.90 4.67 12.74
N ARG A 92 38.59 4.91 13.87
CA ARG A 92 39.68 5.89 13.92
C ARG A 92 40.82 5.50 12.99
N ILE A 93 41.29 4.24 13.04
CA ILE A 93 42.36 3.74 12.16
C ILE A 93 41.94 3.88 10.69
N LYS A 94 40.72 3.47 10.35
CA LYS A 94 40.16 3.61 9.00
C LYS A 94 40.17 5.08 8.54
N ASN A 95 39.71 5.99 9.39
CA ASN A 95 39.66 7.41 9.08
C ASN A 95 41.05 8.05 8.97
N ASP A 96 41.98 7.66 9.85
CA ASP A 96 43.37 8.13 9.80
C ASP A 96 44.05 7.70 8.50
N ILE A 97 43.89 6.43 8.08
CA ILE A 97 44.42 5.94 6.79
C ILE A 97 43.79 6.70 5.63
N PHE A 98 42.47 6.91 5.64
CA PHE A 98 41.77 7.66 4.60
C PHE A 98 42.25 9.11 4.51
N ASN A 99 42.42 9.78 5.65
CA ASN A 99 42.92 11.16 5.71
C ASN A 99 44.36 11.28 5.23
N GLU A 100 45.24 10.33 5.60
CA GLU A 100 46.64 10.35 5.17
C GLU A 100 46.81 10.00 3.69
N THR A 101 45.87 9.24 3.12
CA THR A 101 45.77 9.02 1.67
C THR A 101 45.40 10.31 0.94
N HIS A 102 44.38 11.04 1.42
CA HIS A 102 43.99 12.34 0.85
C HIS A 102 45.00 13.45 1.12
N GLY A 103 45.76 13.35 2.22
CA GLY A 103 46.85 14.24 2.60
C GLY A 103 48.13 14.04 1.79
N GLY A 104 48.15 13.07 0.86
CA GLY A 104 49.28 12.80 -0.04
C GLY A 104 50.47 12.10 0.62
N ARG A 105 50.30 11.55 1.82
CA ARG A 105 51.35 10.76 2.49
C ARG A 105 51.35 9.30 2.07
N ILE A 106 50.20 8.80 1.62
CA ILE A 106 50.07 7.48 1.00
C ILE A 106 49.75 7.72 -0.47
N ASP A 107 50.61 7.19 -1.35
CA ASP A 107 50.46 7.32 -2.80
C ASP A 107 49.49 6.24 -3.31
N GLY A 108 48.48 6.64 -4.08
CA GLY A 108 47.46 5.74 -4.64
C GLY A 108 46.11 5.75 -3.91
N GLU A 109 45.14 5.01 -4.48
CA GLU A 109 43.80 4.84 -3.91
C GLU A 109 43.80 3.68 -2.91
N VAL A 110 43.67 3.97 -1.62
CA VAL A 110 43.68 2.96 -0.55
C VAL A 110 42.24 2.65 -0.12
N ARG A 111 41.81 1.40 -0.31
CA ARG A 111 40.56 0.89 0.26
C ARG A 111 40.83 0.20 1.59
N VAL A 112 40.15 0.65 2.65
CA VAL A 112 40.21 0.02 3.98
C VAL A 112 38.89 -0.65 4.27
N ASP A 113 38.90 -1.98 4.22
CA ASP A 113 37.77 -2.83 4.59
C ASP A 113 37.93 -3.35 6.02
N THR A 114 36.85 -3.29 6.79
CA THR A 114 36.82 -3.72 8.20
C THR A 114 35.71 -4.75 8.43
N LEU A 115 35.79 -5.50 9.54
CA LEU A 115 34.70 -6.38 9.97
C LEU A 115 33.38 -5.61 10.15
N TYR A 116 33.45 -4.35 10.57
CA TYR A 116 32.26 -3.50 10.76
C TYR A 116 31.63 -3.10 9.43
N ASP A 117 32.41 -2.93 8.36
CA ASP A 117 31.86 -2.68 7.03
C ASP A 117 31.09 -3.90 6.52
N ALA A 118 31.60 -5.11 6.76
CA ALA A 118 30.87 -6.35 6.44
C ALA A 118 29.57 -6.48 7.27
N LEU A 119 29.61 -6.13 8.55
CA LEU A 119 28.43 -6.11 9.42
C LEU A 119 27.42 -5.04 8.99
N GLU A 120 27.88 -3.87 8.55
CA GLU A 120 27.04 -2.78 8.06
C GLU A 120 26.39 -3.14 6.73
N ILE A 121 27.14 -3.70 5.77
CA ILE A 121 26.59 -4.19 4.50
C ILE A 121 25.53 -5.27 4.76
N TYR A 122 25.83 -6.20 5.67
CA TYR A 122 24.88 -7.25 6.03
C TYR A 122 23.64 -6.68 6.72
N SER A 123 23.79 -5.80 7.71
CA SER A 123 22.67 -5.24 8.49
C SER A 123 21.80 -4.31 7.65
N THR A 124 22.39 -3.43 6.84
CA THR A 124 21.65 -2.55 5.93
C THR A 124 20.92 -3.35 4.86
N GLY A 125 21.52 -4.44 4.34
CA GLY A 125 20.86 -5.37 3.44
C GLY A 125 19.64 -6.05 4.07
N VAL A 126 19.80 -6.59 5.29
CA VAL A 126 18.71 -7.21 6.04
C VAL A 126 17.59 -6.20 6.36
N LEU A 127 17.93 -5.02 6.88
CA LEU A 127 16.96 -3.97 7.20
C LEU A 127 16.21 -3.48 5.96
N LYS A 128 16.90 -3.31 4.84
CA LYS A 128 16.25 -2.92 3.56
C LYS A 128 15.26 -3.98 3.08
N ASN A 129 15.61 -5.25 3.22
CA ASN A 129 14.72 -6.35 2.86
C ASN A 129 13.50 -6.40 3.79
N ILE A 130 13.70 -6.28 5.12
CA ILE A 130 12.61 -6.22 6.10
C ILE A 130 11.69 -5.03 5.80
N ASN A 131 12.25 -3.85 5.52
CA ASN A 131 11.47 -2.66 5.22
C ASN A 131 10.61 -2.81 3.96
N THR A 132 11.20 -3.41 2.91
CA THR A 132 10.47 -3.68 1.66
C THR A 132 9.33 -4.66 1.90
N GLU A 133 9.60 -5.75 2.62
CA GLU A 133 8.60 -6.76 2.98
C GLU A 133 7.51 -6.18 3.89
N TYR A 134 7.89 -5.29 4.81
CA TYR A 134 6.98 -4.57 5.70
C TYR A 134 5.96 -3.75 4.93
N HIS A 135 6.41 -2.90 4.02
CA HIS A 135 5.49 -2.08 3.25
C HIS A 135 4.59 -2.92 2.33
N GLN A 136 5.12 -3.95 1.68
CA GLN A 136 4.34 -4.86 0.82
C GLN A 136 3.29 -5.63 1.63
N THR A 137 3.68 -6.20 2.77
CA THR A 137 2.77 -6.93 3.66
C THR A 137 1.73 -5.98 4.23
N ARG A 138 2.12 -4.76 4.64
CA ARG A 138 1.18 -3.75 5.17
C ARG A 138 0.13 -3.36 4.14
N GLU A 139 0.52 -3.18 2.88
CA GLU A 139 -0.41 -2.92 1.79
C GLU A 139 -1.37 -4.10 1.60
N MET A 140 -0.87 -5.34 1.62
CA MET A 140 -1.70 -6.54 1.53
C MET A 140 -2.68 -6.67 2.71
N VAL A 141 -2.23 -6.38 3.95
CA VAL A 141 -3.07 -6.35 5.14
C VAL A 141 -4.17 -5.29 5.00
N ASN A 142 -3.82 -4.07 4.59
CA ASN A 142 -4.78 -2.98 4.38
C ASN A 142 -5.83 -3.33 3.32
N LEU A 143 -5.40 -3.86 2.18
CA LEU A 143 -6.31 -4.27 1.10
C LEU A 143 -7.24 -5.39 1.56
N THR A 144 -6.70 -6.37 2.29
CA THR A 144 -7.49 -7.50 2.81
C THR A 144 -8.47 -7.04 3.89
N ALA A 145 -8.04 -6.17 4.81
CA ALA A 145 -8.89 -5.58 5.83
C ALA A 145 -10.01 -4.73 5.21
N TYR A 146 -9.69 -3.91 4.21
CA TYR A 146 -10.69 -3.14 3.46
C TYR A 146 -11.67 -4.05 2.72
N ALA A 147 -11.19 -5.12 2.08
CA ALA A 147 -12.05 -6.07 1.39
C ALA A 147 -13.04 -6.73 2.37
N ILE A 148 -12.55 -7.19 3.52
CA ILE A 148 -13.35 -7.91 4.50
C ILE A 148 -14.35 -6.99 5.21
N PHE A 149 -13.90 -5.83 5.69
CA PHE A 149 -14.70 -4.95 6.56
C PHE A 149 -15.23 -3.72 5.83
N GLY A 150 -14.41 -3.10 4.98
CA GLY A 150 -14.75 -1.88 4.25
C GLY A 150 -15.85 -2.09 3.22
N ILE A 151 -15.80 -3.18 2.44
CA ILE A 151 -16.82 -3.50 1.42
C ILE A 151 -18.21 -3.68 2.05
N PRO A 152 -18.41 -4.57 3.06
CA PRO A 152 -19.72 -4.74 3.68
C PRO A 152 -20.22 -3.48 4.39
N THR A 153 -19.32 -2.76 5.07
CA THR A 153 -19.69 -1.52 5.78
C THR A 153 -20.13 -0.45 4.78
N GLY A 154 -19.39 -0.26 3.69
CA GLY A 154 -19.74 0.70 2.65
C GLY A 154 -21.08 0.37 1.99
N PHE A 155 -21.35 -0.91 1.72
CA PHE A 155 -22.65 -1.34 1.19
C PHE A 155 -23.80 -1.06 2.17
N ARG A 156 -23.62 -1.37 3.47
CA ARG A 156 -24.62 -1.11 4.50
C ARG A 156 -24.91 0.39 4.63
N THR A 157 -23.88 1.23 4.65
CA THR A 157 -24.05 2.70 4.68
C THR A 157 -24.84 3.19 3.46
N LEU A 158 -24.50 2.72 2.26
CA LEU A 158 -25.25 3.06 1.04
C LEU A 158 -26.73 2.62 1.14
N TRP A 159 -26.98 1.44 1.70
CA TRP A 159 -28.33 0.94 1.92
C TRP A 159 -29.13 1.86 2.86
N GLU A 160 -28.54 2.24 3.99
CA GLU A 160 -29.17 3.14 4.97
C GLU A 160 -29.46 4.52 4.36
N GLU A 161 -28.52 5.08 3.59
CA GLU A 161 -28.69 6.34 2.86
C GLU A 161 -29.77 6.26 1.78
N THR A 162 -29.82 5.14 1.05
CA THR A 162 -30.85 4.88 0.04
C THR A 162 -32.22 4.76 0.69
N ASN A 163 -32.36 4.03 1.79
CA ASN A 163 -33.62 3.84 2.49
C ASN A 163 -34.17 5.19 3.01
N LYS A 164 -33.32 6.01 3.64
CA LYS A 164 -33.68 7.38 4.07
C LYS A 164 -34.08 8.26 2.89
N SER A 165 -33.37 8.16 1.76
CA SER A 165 -33.67 8.91 0.56
C SER A 165 -34.97 8.45 -0.13
N CYS A 166 -35.27 7.15 -0.12
CA CYS A 166 -36.54 6.60 -0.60
C CYS A 166 -37.71 7.14 0.24
N PHE A 167 -37.55 7.25 1.57
CA PHE A 167 -38.55 7.88 2.41
C PHE A 167 -38.78 9.35 2.04
N LEU A 168 -37.72 10.11 1.77
CA LEU A 168 -37.85 11.50 1.29
C LEU A 168 -38.63 11.56 -0.02
N VAL A 169 -38.25 10.77 -1.03
CA VAL A 169 -38.85 10.83 -2.36
C VAL A 169 -40.29 10.32 -2.37
N PHE A 170 -40.52 9.14 -1.80
CA PHE A 170 -41.78 8.39 -1.92
C PHE A 170 -42.55 8.24 -0.61
N GLY A 171 -41.84 8.13 0.52
CA GLY A 171 -42.46 8.00 1.84
C GLY A 171 -43.33 9.19 2.23
N ILE A 172 -42.90 10.42 1.91
CA ILE A 172 -43.67 11.64 2.16
C ILE A 172 -44.99 11.65 1.34
N PRO A 173 -44.97 11.47 -0.01
CA PRO A 173 -46.18 11.26 -0.80
C PRO A 173 -47.08 10.11 -0.30
N ALA A 174 -46.49 8.96 0.04
CA ALA A 174 -47.22 7.80 0.54
C ALA A 174 -47.93 8.09 1.87
N MET A 175 -47.29 8.84 2.78
CA MET A 175 -47.89 9.30 4.04
C MET A 175 -49.11 10.18 3.79
N HIS A 176 -49.04 11.08 2.80
CA HIS A 176 -50.19 11.90 2.41
C HIS A 176 -51.32 11.06 1.83
N LEU A 177 -51.00 10.16 0.89
CA LEU A 177 -51.97 9.27 0.26
C LEU A 177 -52.72 8.43 1.30
N ALA A 178 -51.99 7.81 2.24
CA ALA A 178 -52.56 7.01 3.31
C ALA A 178 -53.51 7.84 4.19
N THR A 179 -53.07 9.03 4.60
CA THR A 179 -53.86 9.96 5.42
C THR A 179 -55.12 10.41 4.68
N TRP A 180 -55.00 10.77 3.41
CA TRP A 180 -56.12 11.18 2.58
C TRP A 180 -57.15 10.06 2.42
N MET A 181 -56.70 8.83 2.11
CA MET A 181 -57.58 7.67 1.97
C MET A 181 -58.32 7.37 3.27
N GLN A 182 -57.63 7.43 4.41
CA GLN A 182 -58.25 7.24 5.73
C GLN A 182 -59.36 8.27 6.00
N ILE A 183 -59.12 9.55 5.72
CA ILE A 183 -60.12 10.61 5.91
C ILE A 183 -61.31 10.41 4.96
N ASN A 184 -61.05 10.11 3.68
CA ASN A 184 -62.11 9.88 2.70
C ASN A 184 -62.99 8.69 3.06
N MET A 185 -62.41 7.61 3.59
CA MET A 185 -63.14 6.46 4.10
C MET A 185 -63.95 6.79 5.36
N THR A 186 -63.41 7.64 6.24
CA THR A 186 -64.07 8.04 7.49
C THR A 186 -65.23 9.00 7.23
N TYR A 187 -65.10 9.89 6.25
CA TYR A 187 -66.07 10.93 5.91
C TYR A 187 -66.43 10.92 4.41
N PRO A 188 -67.11 9.87 3.91
CA PRO A 188 -67.35 9.68 2.48
C PRO A 188 -68.29 10.70 1.83
N LEU A 189 -69.00 11.51 2.63
CA LEU A 189 -69.89 12.58 2.16
C LEU A 189 -69.19 13.94 2.04
N TRP A 190 -67.93 14.05 2.49
CA TRP A 190 -67.17 15.29 2.35
C TRP A 190 -66.75 15.47 0.90
N ASN A 191 -66.75 16.72 0.44
CA ASN A 191 -66.17 17.03 -0.86
C ASN A 191 -64.64 16.90 -0.80
N VAL A 192 -64.02 16.64 -1.95
CA VAL A 192 -62.57 16.41 -2.04
C VAL A 192 -61.76 17.60 -1.53
N SER A 193 -62.24 18.83 -1.69
CA SER A 193 -61.53 20.01 -1.16
C SER A 193 -61.43 20.01 0.36
N THR A 194 -62.46 19.53 1.07
CA THR A 194 -62.45 19.39 2.52
C THR A 194 -61.51 18.26 2.92
N VAL A 195 -61.56 17.11 2.23
CA VAL A 195 -60.66 15.97 2.49
C VAL A 195 -59.19 16.39 2.27
N ASP A 196 -58.86 17.06 1.17
CA ASP A 196 -57.52 17.57 0.86
C ASP A 196 -56.99 18.48 1.99
N SER A 197 -57.80 19.42 2.48
CA SER A 197 -57.41 20.38 3.52
C SER A 197 -57.13 19.70 4.86
N VAL A 198 -57.98 18.75 5.26
CA VAL A 198 -57.79 17.99 6.50
C VAL A 198 -56.59 17.05 6.37
N ALA A 199 -56.45 16.36 5.24
CA ALA A 199 -55.33 15.48 4.95
C ALA A 199 -54.00 16.23 4.98
N TYR A 200 -53.97 17.44 4.42
CA TYR A 200 -52.79 18.30 4.44
C TYR A 200 -52.33 18.60 5.87
N ASN A 201 -53.24 19.07 6.73
CA ASN A 201 -52.92 19.45 8.12
C ASN A 201 -52.49 18.23 8.95
N GLN A 202 -53.17 17.09 8.81
CA GLN A 202 -52.82 15.86 9.51
C GLN A 202 -51.47 15.29 9.06
N THR A 203 -51.26 15.18 7.75
CA THR A 203 -49.98 14.69 7.19
C THR A 203 -48.84 15.62 7.58
N LYS A 204 -49.05 16.95 7.58
CA LYS A 204 -48.02 17.91 8.01
C LYS A 204 -47.63 17.68 9.47
N ALA A 205 -48.59 17.45 10.36
CA ALA A 205 -48.31 17.15 11.77
C ALA A 205 -47.53 15.84 11.92
N LEU A 206 -47.97 14.77 11.22
CA LEU A 206 -47.28 13.47 11.24
C LEU A 206 -45.86 13.56 10.69
N LEU A 207 -45.66 14.31 9.61
CA LEU A 207 -44.34 14.54 9.02
C LEU A 207 -43.43 15.26 10.01
N MET A 208 -43.90 16.33 10.67
CA MET A 208 -43.10 17.04 11.67
C MET A 208 -42.67 16.12 12.82
N THR A 209 -43.58 15.31 13.36
CA THR A 209 -43.23 14.31 14.39
C THR A 209 -42.21 13.29 13.87
N SER A 210 -42.38 12.80 12.65
CA SER A 210 -41.45 11.83 12.05
C SER A 210 -40.05 12.43 11.86
N LEU A 211 -39.96 13.67 11.38
CA LEU A 211 -38.70 14.38 11.19
C LEU A 211 -37.99 14.71 12.51
N GLU A 212 -38.74 14.93 13.59
CA GLU A 212 -38.17 15.12 14.94
C GLU A 212 -37.55 13.82 15.48
N THR A 213 -38.19 12.67 15.23
CA THR A 213 -37.68 11.37 15.69
C THR A 213 -36.44 10.86 14.96
N GLN A 214 -36.15 11.38 13.76
CA GLN A 214 -35.05 10.91 12.91
C GLN A 214 -33.73 11.68 13.10
N GLU A 215 -33.65 12.61 14.07
CA GLU A 215 -32.46 13.42 14.38
C GLU A 215 -31.87 14.16 13.16
N LEU A 216 -32.70 14.46 12.15
CA LEU A 216 -32.26 15.13 10.93
C LEU A 216 -31.74 16.54 11.21
N ASN A 217 -30.79 17.00 10.40
CA ASN A 217 -30.33 18.39 10.47
C ASN A 217 -31.39 19.37 9.90
N GLU A 218 -31.20 20.67 10.15
CA GLU A 218 -32.17 21.70 9.73
C GLU A 218 -32.36 21.76 8.20
N SER A 219 -31.30 21.52 7.44
CA SER A 219 -31.33 21.49 5.98
C SER A 219 -32.16 20.31 5.45
N GLU A 220 -31.99 19.12 6.02
CA GLU A 220 -32.75 17.91 5.68
C GLU A 220 -34.24 18.06 5.99
N ARG A 221 -34.57 18.63 7.16
CA ARG A 221 -35.96 18.95 7.51
C ARG A 221 -36.57 19.95 6.54
N SER A 222 -35.83 21.00 6.19
CA SER A 222 -36.28 22.01 5.23
C SER A 222 -36.52 21.41 3.85
N LEU A 223 -35.67 20.49 3.42
CA LEU A 223 -35.82 19.77 2.16
C LEU A 223 -37.10 18.91 2.16
N ALA A 224 -37.35 18.15 3.22
CA ALA A 224 -38.56 17.34 3.37
C ALA A 224 -39.85 18.18 3.37
N ILE A 225 -39.86 19.31 4.10
CA ILE A 225 -41.00 20.23 4.15
C ILE A 225 -41.22 20.92 2.80
N GLY A 226 -40.14 21.36 2.15
CA GLY A 226 -40.18 21.97 0.82
C GLY A 226 -40.69 21.00 -0.24
N TRP A 227 -40.25 19.74 -0.17
CA TRP A 227 -40.74 18.69 -1.04
C TRP A 227 -42.23 18.45 -0.83
N TYR A 228 -42.66 18.24 0.42
CA TYR A 228 -44.07 18.03 0.73
C TYR A 228 -44.95 19.19 0.24
N SER A 229 -44.50 20.43 0.42
CA SER A 229 -45.22 21.62 -0.07
C SER A 229 -45.38 21.61 -1.59
N THR A 230 -44.34 21.23 -2.33
CA THR A 230 -44.35 21.12 -3.80
C THR A 230 -45.28 20.00 -4.26
N TYR A 231 -45.19 18.82 -3.63
CA TYR A 231 -46.05 17.68 -3.90
C TYR A 231 -47.53 18.03 -3.72
N ILE A 232 -47.89 18.75 -2.65
CA ILE A 232 -49.29 19.13 -2.37
C ILE A 232 -49.85 20.11 -3.39
N ILE A 233 -49.03 21.01 -3.93
CA ILE A 233 -49.45 21.88 -5.04
C ILE A 233 -49.82 21.03 -6.25
N ALA A 234 -48.98 20.05 -6.61
CA ALA A 234 -49.24 19.15 -7.72
C ALA A 234 -50.45 18.24 -7.47
N TRP A 235 -50.60 17.69 -6.26
CA TRP A 235 -51.77 16.90 -5.84
C TRP A 235 -53.09 17.69 -5.92
N ASN A 236 -53.09 18.95 -5.48
CA ASN A 236 -54.29 19.78 -5.53
C ASN A 236 -54.64 20.21 -6.96
N ALA A 237 -53.66 20.28 -7.87
CA ALA A 237 -53.89 20.61 -9.27
C ALA A 237 -54.69 19.55 -10.04
N THR A 238 -54.78 18.32 -9.52
CA THR A 238 -55.61 17.26 -10.12
C THR A 238 -57.09 17.37 -9.76
N ARG A 239 -57.49 18.36 -8.95
CA ARG A 239 -58.89 18.57 -8.59
C ARG A 239 -59.72 18.92 -9.82
N GLY A 240 -60.92 18.37 -9.92
CA GLY A 240 -61.81 18.51 -11.07
C GLY A 240 -61.38 17.70 -12.30
N THR A 241 -60.35 16.86 -12.18
CA THR A 241 -59.93 15.91 -13.23
C THR A 241 -60.47 14.50 -12.93
N PRO A 242 -60.47 13.57 -13.90
CA PRO A 242 -60.86 12.18 -13.66
C PRO A 242 -60.07 11.49 -12.53
N LEU A 243 -58.83 11.93 -12.28
CA LEU A 243 -57.94 11.41 -11.23
C LEU A 243 -58.45 11.68 -9.81
N GLU A 244 -59.38 12.62 -9.63
CA GLU A 244 -59.95 12.96 -8.32
C GLU A 244 -60.59 11.75 -7.63
N SER A 245 -61.09 10.79 -8.41
CA SER A 245 -61.74 9.57 -7.92
C SER A 245 -60.78 8.39 -7.74
N VAL A 246 -59.50 8.53 -8.10
CA VAL A 246 -58.49 7.46 -8.09
C VAL A 246 -57.25 7.91 -7.30
N PRO A 247 -57.24 7.79 -5.96
CA PRO A 247 -56.23 8.42 -5.11
C PRO A 247 -54.79 8.00 -5.41
N LEU A 248 -54.57 6.73 -5.80
CA LEU A 248 -53.25 6.24 -6.17
C LEU A 248 -52.72 6.90 -7.45
N GLU A 249 -53.56 6.97 -8.50
CA GLU A 249 -53.18 7.65 -9.74
C GLU A 249 -52.98 9.15 -9.53
N ARG A 250 -53.76 9.74 -8.62
CA ARG A 250 -53.57 11.12 -8.17
C ARG A 250 -52.18 11.31 -7.56
N ALA A 251 -51.75 10.42 -6.67
CA ALA A 251 -50.41 10.45 -6.08
C ALA A 251 -49.32 10.33 -7.14
N SER A 252 -49.44 9.33 -8.01
CA SER A 252 -48.50 9.09 -9.11
C SER A 252 -48.40 10.28 -10.07
N SER A 253 -49.51 10.98 -10.34
CA SER A 253 -49.51 12.17 -11.20
C SER A 253 -48.84 13.40 -10.58
N ALA A 254 -48.76 13.47 -9.25
CA ALA A 254 -48.10 14.55 -8.52
C ALA A 254 -46.59 14.33 -8.36
N LEU A 255 -46.11 13.09 -8.41
CA LEU A 255 -44.70 12.72 -8.24
C LEU A 255 -43.71 13.40 -9.22
N PRO A 256 -44.02 13.62 -10.51
CA PRO A 256 -43.11 14.31 -11.43
C PRO A 256 -42.69 15.72 -10.99
N SER A 257 -43.39 16.33 -10.04
CA SER A 257 -42.96 17.59 -9.43
C SER A 257 -41.65 17.47 -8.63
N PHE A 258 -41.24 16.25 -8.24
CA PHE A 258 -39.99 15.98 -7.53
C PHE A 258 -38.76 16.35 -8.34
N GLU A 259 -38.74 15.99 -9.63
CA GLU A 259 -37.60 16.25 -10.51
C GLU A 259 -37.28 17.75 -10.56
N ASN A 260 -38.30 18.57 -10.82
CA ASN A 260 -38.15 20.03 -10.81
C ASN A 260 -37.73 20.55 -9.44
N PHE A 261 -38.32 20.02 -8.35
CA PHE A 261 -37.96 20.42 -6.99
C PHE A 261 -36.46 20.20 -6.71
N ILE A 262 -35.92 19.02 -7.04
CA ILE A 262 -34.51 18.68 -6.82
C ILE A 262 -33.58 19.46 -7.75
N LEU A 263 -33.96 19.70 -9.00
CA LEU A 263 -33.14 20.47 -9.94
C LEU A 263 -32.86 21.88 -9.42
N TYR A 264 -33.86 22.54 -8.82
CA TYR A 264 -33.72 23.89 -8.25
C TYR A 264 -33.28 23.93 -6.78
N ALA A 265 -33.19 22.78 -6.10
CA ALA A 265 -32.72 22.73 -4.72
C ALA A 265 -31.21 23.11 -4.62
N PRO A 266 -30.79 23.79 -3.54
CA PRO A 266 -29.38 24.16 -3.32
C PRO A 266 -28.56 22.97 -2.79
N LEU A 267 -28.53 21.88 -3.55
CA LEU A 267 -27.84 20.63 -3.20
C LEU A 267 -26.61 20.40 -4.10
N PRO A 268 -25.58 19.67 -3.62
CA PRO A 268 -24.47 19.22 -4.46
C PRO A 268 -24.96 18.41 -5.67
N SER A 269 -24.23 18.50 -6.80
CA SER A 269 -24.58 17.80 -8.06
C SER A 269 -24.72 16.29 -7.88
N ASP A 270 -23.83 15.69 -7.11
CA ASP A 270 -23.76 14.24 -6.94
C ASP A 270 -24.95 13.75 -6.11
N PHE A 271 -25.33 14.52 -5.09
CA PHE A 271 -26.51 14.23 -4.30
C PHE A 271 -27.81 14.39 -5.09
N LYS A 272 -27.91 15.41 -5.97
CA LYS A 272 -29.04 15.52 -6.91
C LYS A 272 -29.13 14.30 -7.82
N THR A 273 -28.00 13.88 -8.39
CA THR A 273 -27.94 12.72 -9.28
C THR A 273 -28.36 11.44 -8.57
N PHE A 274 -27.95 11.27 -7.31
CA PHE A 274 -28.37 10.15 -6.47
C PHE A 274 -29.89 10.14 -6.22
N LEU A 275 -30.47 11.27 -5.79
CA LEU A 275 -31.91 11.38 -5.57
C LEU A 275 -32.73 11.16 -6.85
N LEU A 276 -32.26 11.66 -8.00
CA LEU A 276 -32.91 11.43 -9.29
C LEU A 276 -32.78 9.97 -9.74
N SER A 277 -31.69 9.29 -9.41
CA SER A 277 -31.53 7.85 -9.67
C SER A 277 -32.53 7.04 -8.85
N ILE A 278 -32.71 7.37 -7.56
CA ILE A 278 -33.75 6.78 -6.71
C ILE A 278 -35.14 7.05 -7.30
N TYR A 279 -35.44 8.30 -7.67
CA TYR A 279 -36.70 8.66 -8.31
C TYR A 279 -36.99 7.84 -9.58
N SER A 280 -35.97 7.55 -10.38
CA SER A 280 -36.11 6.77 -11.61
C SER A 280 -36.28 5.26 -11.40
N TYR A 281 -35.83 4.73 -10.25
CA TYR A 281 -35.80 3.29 -9.98
C TYR A 281 -37.04 2.80 -9.22
N PHE A 282 -37.55 3.63 -8.30
CA PHE A 282 -38.65 3.25 -7.40
C PHE A 282 -39.97 3.94 -7.78
N ASP A 283 -41.04 3.45 -7.17
CA ASP A 283 -42.39 4.02 -7.21
C ASP A 283 -43.07 3.95 -5.84
N LEU A 284 -44.32 4.39 -5.75
CA LEU A 284 -45.08 4.40 -4.49
C LEU A 284 -45.37 3.01 -3.90
N THR A 285 -45.14 1.95 -4.66
CA THR A 285 -45.43 0.57 -4.27
C THR A 285 -44.20 -0.21 -3.82
N ASN A 286 -43.01 0.10 -4.36
CA ASN A 286 -41.78 -0.68 -4.12
C ASN A 286 -40.69 0.06 -3.31
N TRP A 287 -40.85 1.36 -3.03
CA TRP A 287 -39.80 2.17 -2.37
C TRP A 287 -39.39 1.71 -0.96
N HIS A 288 -40.22 0.93 -0.29
CA HIS A 288 -39.99 0.38 1.05
C HIS A 288 -39.71 -1.13 1.03
N ASP A 289 -39.66 -1.74 -0.16
CA ASP A 289 -39.37 -3.16 -0.31
C ASP A 289 -37.86 -3.38 -0.13
N TYR A 290 -37.52 -4.21 0.87
CA TYR A 290 -36.14 -4.48 1.26
C TYR A 290 -35.28 -4.99 0.08
N HIS A 291 -35.83 -5.90 -0.74
CA HIS A 291 -35.10 -6.48 -1.86
C HIS A 291 -34.95 -5.52 -3.03
N SER A 292 -35.93 -4.64 -3.26
CA SER A 292 -35.86 -3.58 -4.26
C SER A 292 -34.77 -2.57 -3.90
N ILE A 293 -34.68 -2.18 -2.62
CA ILE A 293 -33.59 -1.32 -2.12
C ILE A 293 -32.24 -2.02 -2.27
N ASN A 294 -32.14 -3.30 -1.90
CA ASN A 294 -30.91 -4.08 -2.08
C ASN A 294 -30.46 -4.14 -3.54
N ALA A 295 -31.39 -4.36 -4.47
CA ALA A 295 -31.10 -4.44 -5.91
C ALA A 295 -30.54 -3.11 -6.44
N PHE A 296 -31.16 -1.98 -6.08
CA PHE A 296 -30.64 -0.66 -6.42
C PHE A 296 -29.24 -0.43 -5.83
N CYS A 297 -29.07 -0.71 -4.54
CA CYS A 297 -27.79 -0.52 -3.85
C CYS A 297 -26.69 -1.38 -4.47
N LYS A 298 -27.01 -2.61 -4.90
CA LYS A 298 -26.05 -3.48 -5.59
C LYS A 298 -25.51 -2.84 -6.86
N GLU A 299 -26.38 -2.34 -7.73
CA GLU A 299 -25.97 -1.73 -8.99
C GLU A 299 -25.10 -0.48 -8.78
N VAL A 300 -25.51 0.39 -7.84
CA VAL A 300 -24.75 1.59 -7.47
C VAL A 300 -23.39 1.19 -6.88
N TYR A 301 -23.37 0.25 -5.95
CA TYR A 301 -22.15 -0.16 -5.26
C TYR A 301 -21.17 -0.89 -6.18
N LEU A 302 -21.65 -1.74 -7.09
CA LEU A 302 -20.80 -2.38 -8.10
C LEU A 302 -20.13 -1.35 -9.02
N SER A 303 -20.85 -0.29 -9.40
CA SER A 303 -20.27 0.82 -10.17
C SER A 303 -19.16 1.53 -9.38
N GLN A 304 -19.39 1.80 -8.08
CA GLN A 304 -18.39 2.40 -7.19
C GLN A 304 -17.17 1.48 -6.99
N LEU A 305 -17.39 0.19 -6.72
CA LEU A 305 -16.34 -0.81 -6.57
C LEU A 305 -15.46 -0.85 -7.81
N ARG A 306 -16.04 -0.93 -9.01
CA ARG A 306 -15.27 -0.92 -10.28
C ARG A 306 -14.39 0.32 -10.42
N SER A 307 -14.88 1.49 -10.00
CA SER A 307 -14.11 2.73 -10.00
C SER A 307 -12.95 2.67 -9.02
N MET A 308 -13.20 2.20 -7.79
CA MET A 308 -12.17 2.08 -6.74
C MET A 308 -11.10 1.04 -7.09
N THR A 309 -11.47 -0.05 -7.76
CA THR A 309 -10.54 -1.12 -8.13
C THR A 309 -9.73 -0.83 -9.40
N SER A 310 -9.91 0.32 -10.04
CA SER A 310 -9.21 0.68 -11.29
C SER A 310 -7.68 0.76 -11.14
N GLN A 311 -7.18 0.92 -9.91
CA GLN A 311 -5.75 0.98 -9.58
C GLN A 311 -5.19 -0.33 -9.00
N VAL A 312 -6.03 -1.35 -8.87
CA VAL A 312 -5.71 -2.62 -8.22
C VAL A 312 -5.45 -3.69 -9.29
N PRO A 313 -4.48 -4.62 -9.09
CA PRO A 313 -4.26 -5.71 -10.05
C PRO A 313 -5.51 -6.56 -10.28
N ALA A 314 -5.73 -6.99 -11.53
CA ALA A 314 -6.96 -7.68 -11.96
C ALA A 314 -7.31 -8.93 -11.13
N SER A 315 -6.31 -9.64 -10.60
CA SER A 315 -6.50 -10.80 -9.72
C SER A 315 -7.26 -10.44 -8.43
N TYR A 316 -6.95 -9.30 -7.82
CA TYR A 316 -7.64 -8.81 -6.62
C TYR A 316 -9.02 -8.24 -6.94
N VAL A 317 -9.22 -7.65 -8.12
CA VAL A 317 -10.53 -7.16 -8.56
C VAL A 317 -11.55 -8.29 -8.64
N GLN A 318 -11.15 -9.43 -9.22
CA GLN A 318 -12.02 -10.60 -9.28
C GLN A 318 -12.32 -11.16 -7.89
N LEU A 319 -11.31 -11.18 -7.01
CA LEU A 319 -11.48 -11.64 -5.62
C LEU A 319 -12.49 -10.76 -4.86
N PHE A 320 -12.36 -9.43 -4.95
CA PHE A 320 -13.27 -8.48 -4.30
C PHE A 320 -14.69 -8.58 -4.88
N SER A 321 -14.81 -8.78 -6.20
CA SER A 321 -16.11 -8.97 -6.85
C SER A 321 -16.78 -10.26 -6.36
N ASN A 322 -16.04 -11.37 -6.28
CA ASN A 322 -16.56 -12.65 -5.78
C ASN A 322 -16.95 -12.56 -4.30
N TYR A 323 -16.13 -11.87 -3.49
CA TYR A 323 -16.44 -11.62 -2.09
C TYR A 323 -17.72 -10.80 -1.93
N PHE A 324 -17.83 -9.69 -2.66
CA PHE A 324 -19.02 -8.84 -2.61
C PHE A 324 -20.28 -9.58 -3.06
N GLU A 325 -20.22 -10.38 -4.13
CA GLU A 325 -21.37 -11.19 -4.57
C GLU A 325 -21.79 -12.22 -3.50
N THR A 326 -20.83 -12.84 -2.82
CA THR A 326 -21.10 -13.76 -1.70
C THR A 326 -21.78 -13.03 -0.55
N PHE A 327 -21.19 -11.92 -0.10
CA PHE A 327 -21.76 -11.07 0.94
C PHE A 327 -23.17 -10.59 0.57
N TYR A 328 -23.35 -10.08 -0.64
CA TYR A 328 -24.63 -9.59 -1.14
C TYR A 328 -25.68 -10.70 -1.17
N SER A 329 -25.33 -11.91 -1.62
CA SER A 329 -26.25 -13.04 -1.66
C SER A 329 -26.75 -13.40 -0.25
N LEU A 330 -25.87 -13.36 0.76
CA LEU A 330 -26.22 -13.62 2.15
C LEU A 330 -27.04 -12.48 2.76
N TRP A 331 -26.65 -11.23 2.51
CA TRP A 331 -27.42 -10.04 2.89
C TRP A 331 -28.84 -10.10 2.32
N ASN A 332 -28.96 -10.26 1.00
CA ASN A 332 -30.24 -10.26 0.29
C ASN A 332 -31.11 -11.49 0.58
N ALA A 333 -30.58 -12.55 1.19
CA ALA A 333 -31.38 -13.67 1.68
C ALA A 333 -32.16 -13.33 2.97
N SER A 334 -31.81 -12.23 3.65
CA SER A 334 -32.53 -11.75 4.82
C SER A 334 -33.92 -11.25 4.45
N SER A 335 -34.89 -11.37 5.36
CA SER A 335 -36.25 -10.84 5.15
C SER A 335 -36.38 -9.34 5.36
N SER A 336 -35.37 -8.73 6.00
CA SER A 336 -35.32 -7.32 6.38
C SER A 336 -33.87 -6.91 6.61
N GLU A 337 -33.64 -5.64 6.90
CA GLU A 337 -32.33 -5.12 7.31
C GLU A 337 -31.75 -5.95 8.48
N PRO A 338 -30.56 -6.56 8.31
CA PRO A 338 -29.87 -7.24 9.38
C PRO A 338 -29.50 -6.27 10.50
N ASN A 339 -29.78 -6.63 11.75
CA ASN A 339 -29.20 -5.94 12.90
C ASN A 339 -27.68 -6.13 12.95
N ASP A 340 -27.00 -5.43 13.86
CA ASP A 340 -25.53 -5.47 13.94
C ASP A 340 -24.95 -6.87 14.13
N GLU A 341 -25.60 -7.72 14.91
CA GLU A 341 -25.15 -9.09 15.14
C GLU A 341 -25.28 -9.94 13.87
N ASN A 342 -26.44 -9.89 13.22
CA ASN A 342 -26.69 -10.61 11.96
C ASN A 342 -25.77 -10.11 10.84
N PHE A 343 -25.54 -8.79 10.75
CA PHE A 343 -24.61 -8.21 9.79
C PHE A 343 -23.20 -8.76 9.99
N ARG A 344 -22.71 -8.82 11.23
CA ARG A 344 -21.40 -9.40 11.54
C ARG A 344 -21.33 -10.88 11.18
N GLY A 345 -22.38 -11.65 11.45
CA GLY A 345 -22.45 -13.07 11.07
C GLY A 345 -22.46 -13.30 9.55
N ILE A 346 -23.14 -12.43 8.78
CA ILE A 346 -23.11 -12.44 7.31
C ILE A 346 -21.68 -12.22 6.80
N VAL A 347 -20.97 -11.25 7.37
CA VAL A 347 -19.57 -10.95 7.01
C VAL A 347 -18.64 -12.10 7.40
N GLU A 348 -18.77 -12.66 8.60
CA GLU A 348 -18.01 -13.83 9.04
C GLU A 348 -18.18 -15.01 8.06
N THR A 349 -19.41 -15.34 7.70
CA THR A 349 -19.71 -16.40 6.73
C THR A 349 -19.11 -16.09 5.36
N SER A 350 -19.15 -14.81 4.93
CA SER A 350 -18.55 -14.38 3.66
C SER A 350 -17.03 -14.53 3.66
N VAL A 351 -16.37 -14.24 4.79
CA VAL A 351 -14.93 -14.43 5.01
C VAL A 351 -14.58 -15.91 4.98
N GLU A 352 -15.37 -16.77 5.62
CA GLU A 352 -15.17 -18.21 5.59
C GLU A 352 -15.26 -18.77 4.17
N VAL A 353 -16.27 -18.37 3.40
CA VAL A 353 -16.42 -18.80 2.00
C VAL A 353 -15.24 -18.32 1.16
N LEU A 354 -14.82 -17.06 1.33
CA LEU A 354 -13.68 -16.50 0.61
C LEU A 354 -12.37 -17.22 0.95
N SER A 355 -12.10 -17.45 2.24
CA SER A 355 -10.88 -18.10 2.70
C SER A 355 -10.78 -19.54 2.21
N HIS A 356 -11.90 -20.27 2.19
CA HIS A 356 -11.96 -21.62 1.61
C HIS A 356 -11.77 -21.62 0.10
N ALA A 357 -12.36 -20.67 -0.62
CA ALA A 357 -12.22 -20.57 -2.07
C ALA A 357 -10.80 -20.22 -2.51
N VAL A 358 -10.11 -19.37 -1.74
CA VAL A 358 -8.70 -19.01 -1.96
C VAL A 358 -7.78 -20.18 -1.57
N GLY A 359 -8.02 -20.80 -0.40
CA GLY A 359 -7.22 -21.91 0.11
C GLY A 359 -5.79 -21.52 0.48
N GLY A 360 -4.97 -22.51 0.86
CA GLY A 360 -3.54 -22.31 1.07
C GLY A 360 -3.18 -21.34 2.20
N GLN A 361 -2.05 -20.65 2.04
CA GLN A 361 -1.57 -19.64 2.99
C GLN A 361 -2.37 -18.35 2.91
N GLU A 362 -2.85 -18.01 1.71
CA GLU A 362 -3.64 -16.80 1.44
C GLU A 362 -5.02 -16.88 2.11
N GLY A 363 -5.68 -18.03 2.08
CA GLY A 363 -6.92 -18.27 2.82
C GLY A 363 -6.71 -18.19 4.33
N ALA A 364 -5.61 -18.76 4.84
CA ALA A 364 -5.25 -18.65 6.26
C ALA A 364 -4.95 -17.19 6.67
N PHE A 365 -4.31 -16.42 5.78
CA PHE A 365 -4.04 -15.00 5.99
C PHE A 365 -5.33 -14.17 6.07
N ILE A 366 -6.30 -14.42 5.18
CA ILE A 366 -7.65 -13.78 5.23
C ILE A 366 -8.31 -14.03 6.60
N THR A 367 -8.32 -15.29 7.06
CA THR A 367 -8.88 -15.65 8.36
C THR A 367 -8.12 -14.98 9.50
N ALA A 368 -6.79 -14.92 9.43
CA ALA A 368 -5.96 -14.26 10.44
C ALA A 368 -6.21 -12.76 10.51
N VAL A 369 -6.39 -12.08 9.36
CA VAL A 369 -6.78 -10.67 9.30
C VAL A 369 -8.12 -10.46 10.00
N TYR A 370 -9.13 -11.29 9.68
CA TYR A 370 -10.45 -11.18 10.30
C TYR A 370 -10.40 -11.38 11.82
N SER A 371 -9.72 -12.42 12.31
CA SER A 371 -9.71 -12.78 13.72
C SER A 371 -8.85 -11.86 14.60
N ASN A 372 -7.70 -11.38 14.09
CA ASN A 372 -6.75 -10.61 14.89
C ASN A 372 -6.95 -9.10 14.79
N ILE A 373 -7.32 -8.59 13.62
CA ILE A 373 -7.59 -7.16 13.43
C ILE A 373 -9.02 -6.85 13.89
N GLY A 374 -9.99 -7.63 13.41
CA GLY A 374 -11.39 -7.52 13.79
C GLY A 374 -12.06 -6.18 13.44
N TRP A 375 -13.34 -6.09 13.82
CA TRP A 375 -14.21 -4.95 13.52
C TRP A 375 -13.75 -3.59 14.05
N ASN A 376 -12.97 -3.59 15.13
CA ASN A 376 -12.50 -2.35 15.77
C ASN A 376 -11.08 -1.96 15.32
N GLY A 377 -10.37 -2.86 14.64
CA GLY A 377 -8.96 -2.66 14.28
C GLY A 377 -8.71 -2.39 12.80
N TRP A 378 -9.67 -2.67 11.91
CA TRP A 378 -9.43 -2.71 10.47
C TRP A 378 -9.10 -1.35 9.83
N ASN A 379 -9.46 -0.25 10.51
CA ASN A 379 -9.09 1.11 10.15
C ASN A 379 -8.13 1.76 11.16
N ASN A 380 -7.60 0.98 12.12
CA ASN A 380 -6.67 1.45 13.13
C ASN A 380 -5.24 1.16 12.69
N ASP A 381 -4.51 2.23 12.36
CA ASP A 381 -3.14 2.14 11.85
C ASP A 381 -2.18 1.39 12.79
N SER A 382 -2.34 1.53 14.11
CA SER A 382 -1.50 0.83 15.09
C SER A 382 -1.79 -0.68 15.11
N MET A 383 -3.06 -1.08 14.99
CA MET A 383 -3.44 -2.50 14.93
C MET A 383 -2.94 -3.16 13.64
N ILE A 384 -3.09 -2.47 12.51
CA ILE A 384 -2.60 -2.94 11.21
C ILE A 384 -1.07 -3.06 11.23
N SER A 385 -0.37 -2.07 11.76
CA SER A 385 1.09 -2.07 11.87
C SER A 385 1.59 -3.19 12.79
N LEU A 386 0.96 -3.39 13.95
CA LEU A 386 1.29 -4.48 14.86
C LEU A 386 1.03 -5.86 14.24
N PHE A 387 -0.10 -6.05 13.56
CA PHE A 387 -0.39 -7.31 12.87
C PHE A 387 0.61 -7.57 11.74
N THR A 388 0.95 -6.55 10.96
CA THR A 388 1.95 -6.64 9.89
C THR A 388 3.31 -7.05 10.45
N ALA A 389 3.79 -6.35 11.46
CA ALA A 389 5.08 -6.63 12.09
C ALA A 389 5.12 -8.05 12.68
N THR A 390 4.02 -8.49 13.31
CA THR A 390 3.88 -9.84 13.87
C THR A 390 3.93 -10.92 12.78
N ASN A 391 3.25 -10.71 11.65
CA ASN A 391 3.29 -11.67 10.54
C ASN A 391 4.69 -11.79 9.95
N ILE A 392 5.39 -10.68 9.75
CA ILE A 392 6.75 -10.70 9.20
C ILE A 392 7.73 -11.35 10.17
N ALA A 393 7.63 -11.03 11.46
CA ALA A 393 8.45 -11.66 12.50
C ALA A 393 8.30 -13.19 12.48
N GLN A 394 7.05 -13.68 12.34
CA GLN A 394 6.76 -15.11 12.24
C GLN A 394 7.27 -15.73 10.95
N LEU A 395 7.01 -15.11 9.78
CA LEU A 395 7.40 -15.65 8.47
C LEU A 395 8.92 -15.68 8.29
N ALA A 396 9.61 -14.62 8.73
CA ALA A 396 11.06 -14.52 8.62
C ALA A 396 11.81 -15.16 9.81
N SER A 397 11.10 -15.66 10.83
CA SER A 397 11.70 -16.19 12.06
C SER A 397 12.67 -15.20 12.72
N ILE A 398 12.29 -13.92 12.75
CA ILE A 398 13.04 -12.82 13.37
C ILE A 398 12.29 -12.26 14.56
N ASP A 399 13.01 -11.62 15.48
CA ASP A 399 12.38 -11.01 16.64
C ASP A 399 11.48 -9.84 16.24
N LEU A 400 10.29 -9.76 16.86
CA LEU A 400 9.29 -8.72 16.58
C LEU A 400 9.85 -7.30 16.77
N TRP A 401 10.70 -7.09 17.78
CA TRP A 401 11.27 -5.76 18.05
C TRP A 401 12.11 -5.26 16.87
N LEU A 402 12.77 -6.15 16.13
CA LEU A 402 13.58 -5.80 14.96
C LEU A 402 12.72 -5.31 13.80
N VAL A 403 11.51 -5.85 13.66
CA VAL A 403 10.55 -5.43 12.63
C VAL A 403 9.87 -4.12 13.01
N ILE A 404 9.60 -3.89 14.31
CA ILE A 404 8.98 -2.65 14.80
C ILE A 404 9.95 -1.45 14.70
N GLU A 405 11.25 -1.69 14.78
CA GLU A 405 12.28 -0.65 14.66
C GLU A 405 12.49 -0.15 13.22
N VAL A 406 11.99 -0.90 12.23
CA VAL A 406 11.95 -0.54 10.81
C VAL A 406 10.70 0.27 10.52
#